data_AF-A0A016WUJ4-F1
#
_entry.id   AF-A0A016WUJ4-F1
#
_cell.length_a   1.000
_cell.length_b   1.000
_cell.length_c   1.000
_cell.angle_alpha   90.00
_cell.angle_beta   90.00
_cell.angle_gamma   90.00
#
_symmetry.space_group_name_H-M   'P 1'
#
loop_
_entity.id
_entity.type
_entity.pdbx_description
1 polymer ?
#
loop_
_entity_poly.entity_id
_entity_poly.type
_entity_poly.pdbx_seq_one_letter_code
_entity_poly.pdbx_strand_id
1 'polypeptide(L)'
;MAKKQRVLEAAFVRLTVKIELLDTSPFTEDDFKLFVVHAVKRVLGVCGPHVQIGSYDDVTHRGSIIVNACDTQVVWAALTITGQFHGRIVAAHFFSLTEFEAGEDFLLTPLF
;
A
#
# COMPACT_ATOMS: atom_id res chain seq x y z
N MET A 1 8.68 -26.81 14.20
CA MET A 1 7.64 -26.01 14.87
C MET A 1 7.00 -25.12 13.82
N ALA A 2 5.79 -25.46 13.36
CA ALA A 2 5.04 -24.56 12.47
C ALA A 2 4.52 -23.39 13.32
N LYS A 3 5.11 -22.21 13.14
CA LYS A 3 4.57 -20.97 13.70
C LYS A 3 3.17 -20.84 13.09
N LYS A 4 2.12 -20.96 13.90
CA LYS A 4 0.74 -20.73 13.44
C LYS A 4 0.67 -19.24 13.09
N GLN A 5 1.02 -18.93 11.84
CA GLN A 5 0.91 -17.61 11.27
C GLN A 5 -0.57 -17.27 11.43
N ARG A 6 -0.89 -16.17 12.11
CA ARG A 6 -2.25 -15.63 12.03
C ARG A 6 -2.42 -15.24 10.56
N VAL A 7 -2.99 -16.17 9.80
CA VAL A 7 -3.49 -15.91 8.46
C VAL A 7 -4.67 -14.99 8.70
N LEU A 8 -4.62 -13.79 8.14
CA LEU A 8 -5.80 -12.94 8.05
C LEU A 8 -6.91 -13.80 7.44
N GLU A 9 -8.03 -13.97 8.14
CA GLU A 9 -9.11 -14.86 7.68
C GLU A 9 -9.92 -14.23 6.54
N ALA A 10 -9.85 -12.90 6.40
CA ALA A 10 -10.45 -12.16 5.30
C ALA A 10 -9.74 -12.39 3.97
N ALA A 11 -10.49 -12.32 2.87
CA ALA A 11 -9.93 -12.40 1.51
C ALA A 11 -9.11 -11.14 1.16
N PHE A 12 -9.56 -9.97 1.62
CA PHE A 12 -8.95 -8.68 1.33
C PHE A 12 -8.79 -7.85 2.58
N VAL A 13 -7.80 -6.95 2.52
CA VAL A 13 -7.61 -5.95 3.56
C VAL A 13 -7.39 -4.58 2.95
N ARG A 14 -7.84 -3.56 3.66
CA ARG A 14 -7.48 -2.16 3.43
C ARG A 14 -6.33 -1.81 4.35
N LEU A 15 -5.16 -1.63 3.76
CA LEU A 15 -3.98 -1.09 4.42
C LEU A 15 -4.03 0.44 4.31
N THR A 16 -4.16 1.13 5.43
CA THR A 16 -4.01 2.58 5.49
C THR A 16 -2.60 2.91 5.94
N VAL A 17 -1.94 3.78 5.18
CA VAL A 17 -0.59 4.26 5.48
C VAL A 17 -0.61 5.77 5.64
N LYS A 18 0.24 6.28 6.55
CA LYS A 18 0.54 7.70 6.64
C LYS A 18 1.85 7.98 5.92
N ILE A 19 1.86 8.97 5.05
CA ILE A 19 3.05 9.45 4.35
C ILE A 19 3.68 10.57 5.17
N GLU A 20 4.99 10.47 5.38
CA GLU A 20 5.80 11.51 6.00
C GLU A 20 6.92 11.89 5.04
N LEU A 21 7.11 13.20 4.85
CA LEU A 21 8.10 13.79 3.97
C LEU A 21 8.97 14.74 4.78
N LEU A 22 10.26 14.84 4.42
CA LEU A 22 11.17 15.78 5.09
C LEU A 22 10.96 17.24 4.66
N ASP A 23 10.36 17.45 3.49
CA ASP A 23 10.10 18.77 2.93
C ASP A 23 8.61 19.14 3.05
N THR A 24 8.29 20.42 2.86
CA THR A 24 6.93 20.97 2.99
C THR A 24 6.18 21.05 1.66
N SER A 25 6.75 20.53 0.58
CA SER A 25 6.10 20.59 -0.73
C SER A 25 4.86 19.70 -0.73
N PRO A 26 3.80 20.08 -1.48
CA PRO A 26 2.61 19.25 -1.60
C PRO A 26 2.93 17.82 -1.98
N PHE A 27 2.14 16.90 -1.44
CA PHE A 27 2.11 15.51 -1.85
C PHE A 27 0.64 15.17 -2.07
N THR A 28 0.27 14.97 -3.32
CA THR A 28 -1.12 14.87 -3.76
C THR A 28 -1.58 13.42 -3.82
N GLU A 29 -2.88 13.21 -4.05
CA GLU A 29 -3.42 11.88 -4.34
C GLU A 29 -2.74 11.19 -5.55
N ASP A 30 -2.39 11.96 -6.59
CA ASP A 30 -1.69 11.40 -7.75
C ASP A 30 -0.24 11.00 -7.41
N ASP A 31 0.45 11.79 -6.58
CA ASP A 31 1.76 11.42 -6.05
C ASP A 31 1.67 10.13 -5.21
N PHE A 32 0.61 10.00 -4.40
CA PHE A 32 0.37 8.77 -3.62
C PHE A 32 0.19 7.57 -4.53
N LYS A 33 -0.64 7.68 -5.58
CA LYS A 33 -0.85 6.60 -6.54
C LYS A 33 0.46 6.19 -7.22
N LEU A 34 1.20 7.17 -7.73
CA LEU A 34 2.49 6.93 -8.39
C LEU A 34 3.53 6.34 -7.42
N PHE A 35 3.56 6.80 -6.17
CA PHE A 35 4.43 6.28 -5.13
C PHE A 35 4.14 4.80 -4.86
N VAL A 36 2.88 4.41 -4.67
CA VAL A 36 2.49 3.02 -4.43
C VAL A 36 2.85 2.13 -5.62
N VAL A 37 2.55 2.57 -6.85
CA VAL A 37 2.93 1.85 -8.08
C VAL A 37 4.44 1.68 -8.15
N HIS A 38 5.20 2.76 -7.93
CA HIS A 38 6.66 2.75 -7.96
C HIS A 38 7.22 1.82 -6.89
N ALA A 39 6.71 1.87 -5.66
CA ALA A 39 7.17 1.04 -4.55
C ALA A 39 6.97 -0.45 -4.83
N VAL A 40 5.76 -0.84 -5.23
CA VAL A 40 5.42 -2.23 -5.56
C VAL A 40 6.27 -2.73 -6.72
N LYS A 41 6.35 -1.97 -7.83
CA LYS A 41 7.14 -2.38 -9.00
C LYS A 41 8.64 -2.45 -8.71
N ARG A 42 9.18 -1.46 -8.00
CA ARG A 42 10.62 -1.38 -7.72
C ARG A 42 11.09 -2.49 -6.77
N VAL A 43 10.29 -2.83 -5.76
CA VAL A 43 10.69 -3.79 -4.72
C VAL A 43 10.23 -5.22 -5.05
N LEU A 44 9.01 -5.38 -5.58
CA LEU A 44 8.39 -6.71 -5.82
C LEU A 44 8.45 -7.12 -7.30
N GLY A 45 8.82 -6.21 -8.21
CA GLY A 45 8.94 -6.49 -9.64
C GLY A 45 7.61 -6.52 -10.40
N VAL A 46 7.69 -6.92 -11.67
CA VAL A 46 6.53 -7.00 -12.60
C VAL A 46 5.56 -8.12 -12.19
N CYS A 47 6.00 -9.11 -11.43
CA CYS A 47 5.14 -10.15 -10.88
C CYS A 47 4.61 -9.80 -9.47
N GLY A 48 4.69 -8.52 -9.08
CA GLY A 48 4.20 -8.06 -7.79
C GLY A 48 2.69 -8.24 -7.62
N PRO A 49 2.18 -8.21 -6.37
CA PRO A 49 0.76 -8.37 -6.09
C PRO A 49 -0.11 -7.35 -6.83
N HIS A 50 -1.30 -7.77 -7.23
CA HIS A 50 -2.34 -6.85 -7.65
C HIS A 50 -2.82 -6.03 -6.45
N VAL A 51 -3.04 -4.74 -6.66
CA VAL A 51 -3.50 -3.83 -5.62
C VAL A 51 -4.52 -2.87 -6.22
N GLN A 52 -5.45 -2.41 -5.40
CA GLN A 52 -6.29 -1.25 -5.73
C GLN A 52 -5.89 -0.10 -4.82
N ILE A 53 -5.54 1.03 -5.43
CA ILE A 53 -5.16 2.23 -4.69
C ILE A 53 -6.44 3.02 -4.41
N GLY A 54 -6.73 3.24 -3.13
CA GLY A 54 -7.85 4.04 -2.68
C GLY A 54 -7.52 5.54 -2.64
N SER A 55 -8.41 6.31 -2.02
CA SER A 55 -8.19 7.75 -1.83
C SER A 55 -7.01 8.04 -0.91
N TYR A 56 -6.45 9.23 -1.09
CA TYR A 56 -5.46 9.85 -0.24
C TYR A 56 -5.98 11.20 0.24
N ASP A 57 -5.76 11.49 1.52
CA ASP A 57 -6.12 12.75 2.16
C ASP A 57 -4.84 13.57 2.42
N ASP A 58 -4.68 14.64 1.65
CA ASP A 58 -3.55 15.55 1.69
C ASP A 58 -3.41 16.30 3.03
N VAL A 59 -4.48 16.40 3.83
CA VAL A 59 -4.46 17.09 5.14
C VAL A 59 -3.92 16.17 6.22
N THR A 60 -4.38 14.91 6.25
CA THR A 60 -3.91 13.92 7.24
C THR A 60 -2.69 13.13 6.76
N HIS A 61 -2.33 13.29 5.49
CA HIS A 61 -1.34 12.54 4.75
C HIS A 61 -1.59 11.03 4.78
N ARG A 62 -2.85 10.60 4.70
CA ARG A 62 -3.23 9.19 4.79
C ARG A 62 -3.78 8.69 3.48
N GLY A 63 -3.27 7.57 3.01
CA GLY A 63 -3.77 6.88 1.82
C GLY A 63 -4.12 5.43 2.14
N SER A 64 -5.02 4.87 1.34
CA SER A 64 -5.43 3.47 1.50
C SER A 64 -5.09 2.64 0.28
N ILE A 65 -4.74 1.38 0.52
CA ILE A 65 -4.36 0.40 -0.49
C ILE A 65 -5.11 -0.88 -0.14
N ILE A 66 -5.87 -1.40 -1.09
CA ILE A 66 -6.57 -2.67 -0.96
C ILE A 66 -5.72 -3.75 -1.62
N VAL A 67 -5.52 -4.83 -0.89
CA VAL A 67 -4.66 -5.94 -1.29
C VAL A 67 -5.27 -7.26 -0.86
N ASN A 68 -4.84 -8.36 -1.49
CA ASN A 68 -5.13 -9.68 -0.96
C ASN A 68 -4.49 -9.81 0.42
N ALA A 69 -5.22 -10.37 1.37
CA ALA A 69 -4.77 -10.59 2.73
C ALA A 69 -3.39 -11.26 2.81
N CYS A 70 -3.13 -12.26 1.96
CA CYS A 70 -1.86 -12.99 1.89
C CYS A 70 -0.67 -12.11 1.45
N ASP A 71 -0.93 -11.07 0.66
CA ASP A 71 0.08 -10.19 0.09
C ASP A 71 0.32 -8.91 0.92
N THR A 72 -0.49 -8.70 1.95
CA THR A 72 -0.44 -7.48 2.77
C THR A 72 0.94 -7.16 3.30
N GLN A 73 1.64 -8.18 3.82
CA GLN A 73 2.95 -7.98 4.43
C GLN A 73 4.01 -7.58 3.40
N VAL A 74 3.96 -8.15 2.18
CA VAL A 74 4.92 -7.83 1.14
C VAL A 74 4.67 -6.44 0.54
N VAL A 75 3.40 -6.04 0.39
CA VAL A 75 3.05 -4.67 -0.04
C VAL A 75 3.46 -3.65 1.02
N TRP A 76 3.16 -3.91 2.30
CA TRP A 76 3.60 -3.07 3.41
C TRP A 76 5.14 -2.90 3.44
N ALA A 77 5.87 -4.00 3.27
CA ALA A 77 7.33 -3.99 3.24
C ALA A 77 7.85 -3.17 2.05
N ALA A 78 7.26 -3.31 0.86
CA ALA A 78 7.65 -2.55 -0.33
C ALA A 78 7.52 -1.04 -0.12
N LEU A 79 6.41 -0.58 0.47
CA LEU A 79 6.20 0.84 0.78
C LEU A 79 7.26 1.36 1.75
N THR A 80 7.54 0.59 2.80
CA THR A 80 8.52 0.96 3.84
C THR A 80 9.95 1.01 3.27
N ILE A 81 10.34 0.03 2.45
CA ILE A 81 11.69 -0.10 1.90
C ILE A 81 11.98 0.96 0.83
N THR A 82 10.95 1.41 0.10
CA THR A 82 11.13 2.31 -1.04
C THR A 82 11.88 3.58 -0.65
N GLY A 83 11.54 4.20 0.48
CA GLY A 83 12.30 5.26 1.17
C GLY A 83 12.51 6.58 0.39
N GLN A 84 12.34 6.56 -0.92
CA GLN A 84 12.58 7.66 -1.84
C GLN A 84 11.63 7.61 -3.03
N PHE A 85 11.11 8.77 -3.41
CA PHE A 85 10.23 8.94 -4.57
C PHE A 85 10.45 10.32 -5.19
N HIS A 86 10.70 10.37 -6.50
CA HIS A 86 10.99 11.61 -7.24
C HIS A 86 12.07 12.51 -6.57
N GLY A 87 13.13 11.90 -6.04
CA GLY A 87 14.22 12.61 -5.37
C GLY A 87 13.92 13.10 -3.95
N ARG A 88 12.70 12.86 -3.45
CA ARG A 88 12.28 13.19 -2.08
C ARG A 88 12.46 11.98 -1.18
N ILE A 89 12.83 12.22 0.09
CA ILE A 89 12.83 11.19 1.12
C ILE A 89 11.40 11.04 1.63
N VAL A 90 10.87 9.83 1.54
CA VAL A 90 9.48 9.51 1.89
C VAL A 90 9.45 8.31 2.81
N ALA A 91 8.77 8.46 3.94
CA ALA A 91 8.51 7.37 4.87
C ALA A 91 7.01 7.01 4.83
N ALA A 92 6.73 5.72 4.64
CA ALA A 92 5.38 5.17 4.73
C ALA A 92 5.21 4.49 6.09
N HIS A 93 4.30 5.01 6.91
CA HIS A 93 4.03 4.53 8.26
C HIS A 93 2.74 3.73 8.30
N PHE A 94 2.72 2.67 9.12
CA PHE A 94 1.55 1.83 9.28
C PHE A 94 0.57 2.65 10.09
N PHE A 95 -0.62 2.85 9.55
CA PHE A 95 -1.66 3.57 10.27
C PHE A 95 -2.72 2.61 10.79
N SER A 96 -3.35 1.85 9.89
CA SER A 96 -4.37 0.87 10.26
C SER A 96 -4.51 -0.21 9.20
N LEU A 97 -5.13 -1.31 9.61
CA LEU A 97 -5.56 -2.38 8.72
C LEU A 97 -7.03 -2.69 9.01
N THR A 98 -7.82 -2.81 7.96
CA THR A 98 -9.24 -3.17 8.07
C THR A 98 -9.53 -4.36 7.16
N GLU A 99 -10.02 -5.43 7.75
CA GLU A 99 -10.46 -6.64 7.06
C GLU A 99 -11.86 -6.44 6.47
N PHE A 100 -12.09 -6.95 5.27
CA PHE A 100 -13.42 -6.95 4.68
C PHE A 100 -13.59 -8.09 3.66
N GLU A 101 -14.83 -8.50 3.48
CA GLU A 101 -15.21 -9.37 2.39
C GLU A 101 -15.62 -8.53 1.19
N ALA A 102 -15.08 -8.88 0.03
CA ALA A 102 -15.41 -8.20 -1.18
C ALA A 102 -16.59 -8.89 -1.87
N GLY A 103 -17.49 -8.12 -2.50
CA GLY A 103 -18.61 -8.66 -3.25
C GLY A 103 -18.15 -9.48 -4.47
N GLU A 104 -19.07 -10.23 -5.07
CA GLU A 104 -18.78 -11.17 -6.16
C GLU A 104 -18.02 -10.56 -7.36
N ASP A 105 -18.19 -9.25 -7.61
CA ASP A 105 -17.57 -8.53 -8.72
C ASP A 105 -16.27 -7.76 -8.35
N PHE A 106 -15.76 -7.92 -7.13
CA PHE A 106 -14.57 -7.18 -6.71
C PHE A 106 -13.28 -7.83 -7.25
N LEU A 107 -12.59 -7.10 -8.11
CA LEU A 107 -11.31 -7.51 -8.68
C LEU A 107 -10.24 -6.48 -8.37
N LEU A 108 -9.10 -6.97 -7.88
CA LEU A 108 -7.88 -6.17 -7.84
C LEU A 108 -7.37 -5.97 -9.27
N THR A 109 -6.95 -4.76 -9.57
CA THR A 109 -6.40 -4.43 -10.87
C THR A 109 -4.89 -4.68 -10.89
N PRO A 110 -4.34 -5.21 -12.00
CA PRO A 110 -2.92 -5.14 -12.23
C PRO A 110 -2.46 -3.68 -12.29
N LEU A 111 -1.25 -3.42 -11.80
CA LEU A 111 -0.63 -2.09 -11.91
C LEU A 111 -0.05 -1.84 -13.32
N PHE A 112 -0.49 -2.57 -14.35
CA PHE A 112 0.04 -2.58 -15.72
C PHE A 112 -1.02 -2.13 -16.73
#